data_AF-A0A959K073-F1
#
_entry.id   AF-A0A959K073-F1
#
_cell.length_a   1.000
_cell.length_b   1.000
_cell.length_c   1.000
_cell.angle_alpha   90.00
_cell.angle_beta   90.00
_cell.angle_gamma   90.00
#
_symmetry.space_group_name_H-M   'P 1'
#
loop_
_entity.id
_entity.type
_entity.pdbx_description
1 polymer ?
#
loop_
_entity_poly.entity_id
_entity_poly.type
_entity_poly.pdbx_seq_one_letter_code
_entity_poly.pdbx_strand_id
1 'polypeptide(L)'
;MIELKTYNRSTLEEFINLPEFSALPFLPISYHRAISHIQNPRADRDDVLLILAYDHSEMVGYLGVLADWIFDENNHQSKCGWLSCMWINPLSRGKGISKKLVAKALETWNKKILVTEFTAPARGLYDSTGAFKDLQIKEGVRHY
;
A
#
# COMPACT_ATOMS: atom_id res chain seq x y z
N MET A 1 -16.51 10.52 -8.80
CA MET A 1 -16.56 9.05 -8.50
C MET A 1 -15.12 8.63 -8.33
N ILE A 2 -14.79 7.88 -7.28
CA ILE A 2 -13.38 7.52 -7.02
C ILE A 2 -12.94 6.40 -7.96
N GLU A 3 -11.98 6.70 -8.84
CA GLU A 3 -11.29 5.74 -9.69
C GLU A 3 -10.01 5.25 -8.99
N LEU A 4 -9.74 3.95 -9.06
CA LEU A 4 -8.51 3.38 -8.51
C LEU A 4 -7.60 2.90 -9.64
N LYS A 5 -6.34 3.34 -9.64
CA LYS A 5 -5.29 2.89 -10.57
C LYS A 5 -4.24 2.10 -9.81
N THR A 6 -3.86 0.95 -10.35
CA THR A 6 -2.86 0.05 -9.75
C THR A 6 -1.60 0.01 -10.61
N TYR A 7 -0.44 0.01 -9.97
CA TYR A 7 0.85 -0.02 -10.63
C TYR A 7 1.63 -1.24 -10.15
N ASN A 8 2.00 -2.11 -11.09
CA ASN A 8 2.96 -3.18 -10.91
C ASN A 8 4.38 -2.70 -11.26
N ARG A 9 5.37 -3.61 -11.33
CA ARG A 9 6.78 -3.23 -11.60
C ARG A 9 6.95 -2.38 -12.87
N SER A 10 6.45 -2.86 -14.02
CA SER A 10 6.59 -2.19 -15.31
C SER A 10 5.86 -0.86 -15.34
N THR A 11 4.60 -0.85 -14.92
CA THR A 11 3.76 0.36 -14.97
C THR A 11 4.19 1.40 -13.95
N LEU A 12 4.73 0.99 -12.80
CA LEU A 12 5.33 1.91 -11.82
C LEU A 12 6.61 2.53 -12.39
N GLU A 13 7.46 1.74 -13.04
CA GLU A 13 8.67 2.24 -13.69
C GLU A 13 8.35 3.26 -14.79
N GLU A 14 7.37 2.96 -15.64
CA GLU A 14 6.88 3.92 -16.65
C GLU A 14 6.37 5.19 -15.97
N PHE A 15 5.52 5.05 -14.94
CA PHE A 15 4.91 6.17 -14.24
C PHE A 15 5.92 7.15 -13.62
N ILE A 16 6.97 6.65 -12.95
CA ILE A 16 7.95 7.52 -12.29
C ILE A 16 8.91 8.21 -13.28
N ASN A 17 8.95 7.75 -14.54
CA ASN A 17 9.76 8.35 -15.59
C ASN A 17 8.95 9.33 -16.47
N LEU A 18 7.66 9.49 -16.24
CA LEU A 18 6.85 10.51 -16.90
C LEU A 18 7.26 11.92 -16.43
N PRO A 19 7.38 12.91 -17.32
CA PRO A 19 7.68 14.29 -16.95
C PRO A 19 6.72 14.85 -15.89
N GLU A 20 5.44 14.50 -15.99
CA GLU A 20 4.36 14.97 -15.13
C GLU A 20 4.46 14.44 -13.71
N PHE A 21 5.15 13.31 -13.49
CA PHE A 21 5.31 12.72 -12.16
C PHE A 21 5.98 13.69 -11.18
N SER A 22 7.08 14.30 -11.63
CA SER A 22 7.82 15.30 -10.84
C SER A 22 7.03 16.58 -10.55
N ALA A 23 6.00 16.85 -11.36
CA ALA A 23 5.14 18.02 -11.27
C ALA A 23 3.87 17.77 -10.42
N LEU A 24 3.67 16.55 -9.90
CA LEU A 24 2.52 16.25 -9.05
C LEU A 24 2.55 17.09 -7.76
N PRO A 25 1.44 17.72 -7.37
CA PRO A 25 1.37 18.48 -6.11
C PRO A 25 1.67 17.63 -4.87
N PHE A 26 1.36 16.34 -4.94
CA PHE A 26 1.66 15.35 -3.91
C PHE A 26 2.28 14.11 -4.56
N LEU A 27 3.53 13.80 -4.20
CA LEU A 27 4.20 12.62 -4.70
C LEU A 27 3.71 11.37 -3.95
N PRO A 28 3.14 10.37 -4.64
CA PRO A 28 2.65 9.14 -3.99
C PRO A 28 3.78 8.22 -3.52
N ILE A 29 4.96 8.36 -4.12
CA ILE A 29 6.17 7.63 -3.79
C ILE A 29 7.36 8.48 -4.26
N SER A 30 8.49 8.49 -3.56
CA SER A 30 9.69 9.15 -4.09
C SER A 30 10.33 8.28 -5.18
N TYR A 31 11.07 8.89 -6.11
CA TYR A 31 11.74 8.17 -7.20
C TYR A 31 12.59 7.00 -6.69
N HIS A 32 13.49 7.26 -5.72
CA HIS A 32 14.35 6.22 -5.15
C HIS A 32 13.57 5.10 -4.44
N ARG A 33 12.45 5.42 -3.78
CA ARG A 33 11.62 4.40 -3.14
C ARG A 33 10.90 3.55 -4.19
N ALA A 34 10.43 4.15 -5.28
CA ALA A 34 9.83 3.41 -6.37
C ALA A 34 10.84 2.45 -7.00
N ILE A 35 12.07 2.91 -7.30
CA ILE A 35 13.14 2.04 -7.79
C ILE A 35 13.43 0.90 -6.82
N SER A 36 13.49 1.17 -5.51
CA SER A 36 13.67 0.13 -4.49
C SER A 36 12.53 -0.91 -4.50
N HIS A 37 11.27 -0.50 -4.65
CA HIS A 37 10.15 -1.42 -4.76
C HIS A 37 10.17 -2.21 -6.08
N ILE A 38 10.53 -1.57 -7.20
CA ILE A 38 10.65 -2.21 -8.53
C ILE A 38 11.77 -3.26 -8.57
N GLN A 39 12.89 -2.98 -7.89
CA GLN A 39 14.06 -3.85 -7.83
C GLN A 39 14.02 -4.84 -6.66
N ASN A 40 12.96 -4.83 -5.85
CA ASN A 40 12.80 -5.77 -4.75
C ASN A 40 12.85 -7.21 -5.31
N PRO A 41 13.81 -8.06 -4.88
CA PRO A 41 13.93 -9.43 -5.37
C PRO A 41 12.74 -10.31 -5.00
N ARG A 42 11.93 -9.87 -4.03
CA ARG A 42 10.68 -10.52 -3.62
C ARG A 42 9.47 -9.98 -4.37
N ALA A 43 9.61 -9.07 -5.34
CA ALA A 43 8.51 -8.56 -6.16
C ALA A 43 8.41 -9.29 -7.51
N ASP A 44 7.26 -9.92 -7.73
CA ASP A 44 6.92 -10.56 -8.99
C ASP A 44 6.42 -9.52 -10.00
N ARG A 45 6.35 -9.90 -11.28
CA ARG A 45 5.95 -9.00 -12.37
C ARG A 45 4.59 -8.35 -12.14
N ASP A 46 3.65 -9.14 -11.62
CA ASP A 46 2.23 -8.76 -11.50
C ASP A 46 1.86 -8.24 -10.10
N ASP A 47 2.81 -8.22 -9.16
CA ASP A 47 2.56 -7.65 -7.84
C ASP A 47 2.21 -6.17 -7.95
N VAL A 48 1.07 -5.78 -7.37
CA VAL A 48 0.67 -4.38 -7.27
C VAL A 48 1.47 -3.72 -6.16
N LEU A 49 2.31 -2.75 -6.52
CA LEU A 49 3.23 -2.04 -5.63
C LEU A 49 2.69 -0.67 -5.18
N LEU A 50 1.78 -0.08 -5.95
CA LEU A 50 1.17 1.21 -5.65
C LEU A 50 -0.27 1.25 -6.16
N ILE A 51 -1.16 1.82 -5.36
CA ILE A 51 -2.56 2.07 -5.69
C ILE A 51 -2.82 3.56 -5.52
N LEU A 52 -3.30 4.22 -6.57
CA LEU A 52 -3.69 5.62 -6.56
C LEU A 52 -5.21 5.74 -6.62
N ALA A 53 -5.77 6.69 -5.86
CA ALA A 53 -7.17 7.07 -5.91
C ALA A 53 -7.31 8.44 -6.58
N TYR A 54 -8.10 8.49 -7.64
CA TYR A 54 -8.42 9.70 -8.37
C TYR A 54 -9.89 10.08 -8.18
N ASP A 55 -10.17 11.36 -7.96
CA ASP A 55 -11.51 11.94 -8.13
C ASP A 55 -11.42 12.84 -9.37
N HIS A 56 -12.00 12.37 -10.48
CA HIS A 56 -11.76 12.95 -11.81
C HIS A 56 -10.26 12.94 -12.17
N SER A 57 -9.65 14.10 -12.41
CA SER A 57 -8.22 14.23 -12.75
C SER A 57 -7.31 14.45 -11.54
N GLU A 58 -7.86 14.59 -10.33
CA GLU A 58 -7.08 14.89 -9.13
C GLU A 58 -6.76 13.62 -8.34
N MET A 59 -5.48 13.40 -8.03
CA MET A 59 -5.06 12.32 -7.12
C MET A 59 -5.42 12.72 -5.68
N VAL A 60 -6.40 12.04 -5.10
CA VAL A 60 -6.94 12.33 -3.75
C VAL A 60 -6.48 11.33 -2.69
N GLY A 61 -5.70 10.33 -3.06
CA GLY A 61 -5.10 9.40 -2.11
C GLY A 61 -4.21 8.35 -2.78
N TYR A 62 -3.41 7.68 -1.96
CA TYR A 62 -2.57 6.56 -2.41
C TYR A 62 -2.31 5.56 -1.27
N LEU A 63 -1.94 4.35 -1.67
CA LEU A 63 -1.51 3.27 -0.80
C LEU A 63 -0.42 2.47 -1.51
N GLY A 64 0.78 2.41 -0.93
CA GLY A 64 1.85 1.52 -1.38
C GLY A 64 1.72 0.11 -0.79
N VAL A 65 2.30 -0.86 -1.48
CA VAL A 65 2.45 -2.23 -1.00
C VAL A 65 3.87 -2.71 -1.29
N LEU A 66 4.56 -3.21 -0.28
CA LEU A 66 5.90 -3.81 -0.41
C LEU A 66 5.76 -5.33 -0.49
N ALA A 67 6.17 -5.90 -1.62
CA ALA A 67 6.14 -7.35 -1.83
C ALA A 67 7.11 -8.10 -0.91
N ASP A 68 6.66 -9.23 -0.38
CA ASP A 68 7.46 -10.04 0.53
C ASP A 68 7.04 -11.52 0.53
N TRP A 69 7.84 -12.35 1.19
CA TRP A 69 7.54 -13.74 1.53
C TRP A 69 7.55 -13.91 3.05
N ILE A 70 6.51 -14.56 3.56
CA ILE A 70 6.51 -15.12 4.91
C ILE A 70 6.76 -16.62 4.85
N PHE A 71 7.33 -17.16 5.93
CA PHE A 71 7.68 -18.57 6.06
C PHE A 71 6.94 -19.16 7.26
N ASP A 72 6.35 -20.34 7.08
CA ASP A 72 5.79 -21.09 8.20
C ASP A 72 6.88 -21.87 8.96
N GLU A 73 6.47 -22.61 9.99
CA GLU A 73 7.37 -23.44 10.82
C GLU A 73 8.10 -24.55 10.03
N ASN A 74 7.60 -24.90 8.84
CA ASN A 74 8.17 -25.91 7.96
C ASN A 74 8.97 -25.29 6.79
N ASN A 75 9.26 -23.98 6.84
CA ASN A 75 9.89 -23.20 5.78
C ASN A 75 9.10 -23.11 4.46
N HIS A 76 7.80 -23.35 4.46
CA HIS A 76 6.99 -23.08 3.28
C HIS A 76 6.81 -21.58 3.09
N GLN A 77 7.19 -21.10 1.91
CA GLN A 77 7.04 -19.71 1.54
C GLN A 77 5.60 -19.38 1.13
N SER A 78 5.09 -18.25 1.60
CA SER A 78 3.83 -17.65 1.18
C SER A 78 4.05 -16.20 0.80
N LYS A 79 3.63 -15.86 -0.42
CA LYS A 79 3.67 -14.49 -0.94
C LYS A 79 2.71 -13.57 -0.18
N CYS A 80 3.16 -12.38 0.18
CA CYS A 80 2.35 -11.36 0.86
C CYS A 80 2.80 -9.94 0.53
N GLY A 81 1.93 -8.97 0.82
CA GLY A 81 2.23 -7.55 0.66
C GLY A 81 2.13 -6.80 1.98
N TRP A 82 3.15 -6.01 2.32
CA TRP A 82 3.10 -5.08 3.45
C TRP A 82 2.50 -3.76 3.02
N LEU A 83 1.42 -3.32 3.67
CA LEU A 83 0.90 -1.97 3.45
C LEU A 83 1.96 -0.95 3.84
N SER A 84 2.19 0.01 2.95
CA SER A 84 3.24 1.01 3.07
C SER A 84 2.69 2.37 2.62
N CYS A 85 2.90 3.42 3.41
CA CYS A 85 2.61 4.81 3.03
C CYS A 85 1.17 5.01 2.49
N MET A 86 0.19 5.05 3.40
CA MET A 86 -1.17 5.48 3.05
C MET A 86 -1.33 6.99 3.26
N TRP A 87 -1.89 7.67 2.28
CA TRP A 87 -2.23 9.09 2.40
C TRP A 87 -3.56 9.38 1.71
N ILE A 88 -4.32 10.32 2.29
CA ILE A 88 -5.58 10.81 1.76
C ILE A 88 -5.54 12.33 1.81
N ASN A 89 -5.89 12.98 0.71
CA ASN A 89 -6.03 14.43 0.63
C ASN A 89 -6.96 14.90 1.76
N PRO A 90 -6.52 15.81 2.65
CA PRO A 90 -7.34 16.32 3.75
C PRO A 90 -8.72 16.82 3.34
N LEU A 91 -8.84 17.45 2.16
CA LEU A 91 -10.10 17.99 1.62
C LEU A 91 -11.06 16.89 1.12
N SER A 92 -10.58 15.66 0.96
CA SER A 92 -11.35 14.51 0.49
C SER A 92 -11.57 13.43 1.56
N ARG A 93 -11.29 13.73 2.83
CA ARG A 93 -11.56 12.84 3.96
C ARG A 93 -13.07 12.64 4.18
N GLY A 94 -13.43 11.57 4.87
CA GLY A 94 -14.84 11.20 5.12
C GLY A 94 -15.56 10.55 3.93
N LYS A 95 -14.96 10.55 2.73
CA LYS A 95 -15.54 9.94 1.50
C LYS A 95 -15.26 8.43 1.33
N GLY A 96 -14.72 7.76 2.37
CA GLY A 96 -14.40 6.33 2.34
C GLY A 96 -13.24 5.92 1.42
N ILE A 97 -12.38 6.86 0.99
CA ILE A 97 -11.28 6.60 0.04
C ILE A 97 -10.27 5.59 0.61
N SER A 98 -9.89 5.71 1.88
CA SER A 98 -8.98 4.79 2.55
C SER A 98 -9.52 3.35 2.58
N LYS A 99 -10.83 3.18 2.80
CA LYS A 99 -11.47 1.85 2.73
C LYS A 99 -11.42 1.27 1.32
N LYS A 100 -11.59 2.09 0.28
CA LYS A 100 -11.48 1.66 -1.12
C LYS A 100 -10.05 1.24 -1.49
N LEU A 101 -9.04 2.00 -1.05
CA LEU A 101 -7.62 1.67 -1.24
C LEU A 101 -7.27 0.33 -0.57
N VAL A 102 -7.63 0.15 0.71
CA VAL A 102 -7.38 -1.10 1.45
C VAL A 102 -8.13 -2.27 0.82
N ALA A 103 -9.40 -2.09 0.41
CA ALA A 103 -10.16 -3.13 -0.27
C ALA A 103 -9.49 -3.56 -1.58
N LYS A 104 -8.99 -2.60 -2.38
CA LYS A 104 -8.26 -2.92 -3.62
C LYS A 104 -6.94 -3.65 -3.33
N ALA A 105 -6.20 -3.26 -2.29
CA ALA A 105 -4.99 -3.99 -1.88
C ALA A 105 -5.31 -5.44 -1.47
N LEU A 106 -6.36 -5.63 -0.67
CA LEU A 106 -6.82 -6.96 -0.27
C LEU A 106 -7.27 -7.80 -1.48
N GLU A 107 -7.93 -7.19 -2.46
CA GLU A 107 -8.33 -7.86 -3.70
C GLU A 107 -7.11 -8.29 -4.52
N THR A 108 -6.19 -7.37 -4.81
CA THR A 108 -5.03 -7.63 -5.70
C THR A 108 -4.02 -8.59 -5.08
N TRP A 109 -3.95 -8.65 -3.75
CA TRP A 109 -3.06 -9.57 -3.02
C TRP A 109 -3.78 -10.82 -2.51
N ASN A 110 -5.00 -11.09 -2.94
CA ASN A 110 -5.81 -12.24 -2.51
C ASN A 110 -5.85 -12.40 -0.97
N LYS A 111 -6.08 -11.28 -0.28
CA LYS A 111 -6.13 -11.13 1.18
C LYS A 111 -4.81 -11.47 1.92
N LYS A 112 -3.69 -11.62 1.21
CA LYS A 112 -2.36 -11.84 1.79
C LYS A 112 -1.65 -10.51 2.07
N ILE A 113 -2.29 -9.69 2.91
CA ILE A 113 -1.78 -8.36 3.28
C ILE A 113 -1.37 -8.36 4.76
N LEU A 114 -0.24 -7.72 5.03
CA LEU A 114 0.29 -7.48 6.36
C LEU A 114 0.34 -5.98 6.64
N VAL A 115 0.12 -5.61 7.90
CA VAL A 115 0.18 -4.21 8.35
C VAL A 115 0.72 -4.15 9.78
N THR A 116 1.58 -3.17 10.05
CA THR A 116 2.17 -2.92 11.37
C THR A 116 2.35 -1.40 11.55
N GLU A 117 2.68 -0.96 12.76
CA GLU A 117 3.04 0.43 13.07
C GLU A 117 2.02 1.48 12.59
N PHE A 118 0.73 1.14 12.68
CA PHE A 118 -0.35 2.06 12.32
C PHE A 118 -0.84 2.83 13.53
N THR A 119 -1.36 4.03 13.28
CA THR A 119 -1.90 4.89 14.33
C THR A 119 -3.21 4.32 14.89
N ALA A 120 -3.54 4.63 16.14
CA ALA A 120 -4.81 4.20 16.74
C ALA A 120 -6.05 4.54 15.88
N PRO A 121 -6.15 5.72 15.23
CA PRO A 121 -7.24 6.01 14.28
C PRO A 121 -7.28 5.09 13.06
N ALA A 122 -6.14 4.61 12.57
CA ALA A 122 -6.08 3.67 11.45
C ALA A 122 -6.55 2.25 11.83
N ARG A 123 -6.53 1.89 13.13
CA ARG A 123 -7.03 0.58 13.59
C ARG A 123 -8.47 0.34 13.17
N GLY A 124 -9.36 1.31 13.42
CA GLY A 124 -10.78 1.18 13.07
C GLY A 124 -11.02 0.98 11.57
N LEU A 125 -10.15 1.50 10.71
CA LEU A 125 -10.21 1.23 9.27
C LEU A 125 -9.99 -0.26 8.99
N TYR A 126 -8.91 -0.84 9.51
CA TYR A 126 -8.55 -2.24 9.27
C TYR A 126 -9.58 -3.19 9.90
N ASP A 127 -10.01 -2.93 11.13
CA ASP A 127 -11.03 -3.73 11.82
C ASP A 127 -12.34 -3.74 11.01
N SER A 128 -12.75 -2.60 10.43
CA SER A 128 -13.96 -2.49 9.62
C SER A 128 -13.94 -3.29 8.30
N THR A 129 -12.78 -3.82 7.91
CA THR A 129 -12.67 -4.70 6.74
C THR A 129 -12.99 -6.16 7.07
N GLY A 130 -12.87 -6.56 8.35
CA GLY A 130 -12.98 -7.96 8.78
C GLY A 130 -11.92 -8.89 8.17
N ALA A 131 -10.88 -8.35 7.52
CA ALA A 131 -9.88 -9.12 6.78
C ALA A 131 -8.60 -9.39 7.59
N PHE A 132 -8.38 -8.67 8.68
CA PHE A 132 -7.16 -8.75 9.47
C PHE A 132 -7.36 -9.57 10.73
N LYS A 133 -6.32 -10.31 11.09
CA LYS A 133 -6.20 -11.02 12.36
C LYS A 133 -4.94 -10.54 13.05
N ASP A 134 -5.05 -10.13 14.31
CA ASP A 134 -3.88 -9.76 15.10
C ASP A 134 -2.96 -10.99 15.27
N LEU A 135 -1.67 -10.80 14.97
CA LEU A 135 -0.62 -11.75 15.32
C LEU A 135 -0.25 -11.58 16.80
N GLN A 136 0.67 -12.42 17.30
CA GLN A 136 1.15 -12.29 18.67
C GLN A 136 1.68 -10.87 18.92
N ILE A 137 1.00 -10.15 19.81
CA ILE A 137 1.41 -8.81 20.24
C ILE A 137 2.55 -8.98 21.24
N LYS A 138 3.70 -8.38 20.93
CA LYS A 138 4.84 -8.32 21.83
C LYS A 138 4.86 -6.95 22.51
N GLU A 139 4.87 -6.93 23.84
CA GLU A 139 5.02 -5.69 24.60
C GLU A 139 6.47 -5.21 24.51
N GLY A 140 6.68 -4.09 23.83
CA GLY A 140 7.97 -3.41 23.76
C GLY A 140 8.17 -2.44 24.92
N VAL A 141 9.42 -2.26 25.35
CA VAL A 141 9.81 -1.24 26.33
C VAL A 141 10.51 -0.09 25.61
N ARG A 142 10.09 1.15 25.87
CA ARG A 142 10.74 2.36 25.34
C ARG A 142 11.84 2.82 26.30
N HIS A 143 13.09 2.78 25.86
CA HIS A 143 14.28 3.06 26.68
C HIS A 143 14.88 4.47 26.48
N TYR A 144 14.13 5.41 25.90
CA TYR A 144 14.58 6.79 25.65
C TYR A 144 13.52 7.80 26.04
#